data_AF-A0A7G5DZF0-F1
#
_entry.id   AF-A0A7G5DZF0-F1
#
_cell.length_a   1.000
_cell.length_b   1.000
_cell.length_c   1.000
_cell.angle_alpha   90.00
_cell.angle_beta   90.00
_cell.angle_gamma   90.00
#
_symmetry.space_group_name_H-M   'P 1'
#
loop_
_entity.id
_entity.type
_entity.pdbx_description
1 polymer ?
#
loop_
_entity_poly.entity_id
_entity_poly.type
_entity_poly.pdbx_seq_one_letter_code
_entity_poly.pdbx_strand_id
1 'polypeptide(L)'
;MKKIHVWFGKFKTEKELKKYLDQNDYLEVWSVYDNEPPTGNEEDDKEPNTELRCDFCKEVHLDNYDEDLMIMKYYKNSLNIKTIANDIGVDKDELETLLRGHSFIGFNAVVAFEDNDLDEKDASRSETIKYIGKLVQFSDQSLSDYEVHYLWIGDNKIDKKNILQQAALNKKDIIKLNYYHTSKSEKLDEILILQIEDYNIAEKMILKVEELRMTTAHSILELVVKGTIEIHGEKIADMLGMKYIGKFDKE
;
A
#
# COMPACT_ATOMS: atom_id res chain seq x y z
N MET A 1 7.31 -3.74 -13.78
CA MET A 1 6.50 -2.81 -12.97
C MET A 1 5.20 -2.60 -13.70
N LYS A 2 4.08 -2.75 -12.98
CA LYS A 2 2.74 -2.67 -13.56
C LYS A 2 2.38 -1.21 -13.83
N LYS A 3 1.57 -0.93 -14.85
CA LYS A 3 1.05 0.42 -15.09
C LYS A 3 -0.43 0.44 -14.75
N ILE A 4 -0.84 1.43 -13.98
CA ILE A 4 -2.23 1.61 -13.60
C ILE A 4 -2.75 2.92 -14.18
N HIS A 5 -3.98 2.88 -14.65
CA HIS A 5 -4.75 4.07 -14.97
C HIS A 5 -5.30 4.68 -13.69
N VAL A 6 -5.29 6.00 -13.57
CA VAL A 6 -5.74 6.69 -12.36
C VAL A 6 -6.80 7.73 -12.68
N TRP A 7 -7.90 7.68 -11.93
CA TRP A 7 -8.99 8.64 -11.99
C TRP A 7 -9.32 9.20 -10.61
N PHE A 8 -9.84 10.42 -10.59
CA PHE A 8 -10.33 11.08 -9.39
C PHE A 8 -11.76 11.55 -9.53
N GLY A 9 -12.56 11.28 -8.50
CA GLY A 9 -13.99 11.53 -8.51
C GLY A 9 -14.46 12.31 -7.30
N LYS A 10 -15.66 12.89 -7.42
CA LYS A 10 -16.37 13.56 -6.33
C LYS A 10 -17.75 12.95 -6.16
N PHE A 11 -17.95 12.27 -5.04
CA PHE A 11 -19.18 11.57 -4.70
C PHE A 11 -19.75 12.11 -3.39
N LYS A 12 -21.06 12.06 -3.16
CA LYS A 12 -21.62 12.49 -1.86
C LYS A 12 -21.34 11.46 -0.78
N THR A 13 -21.27 10.18 -1.16
CA THR A 13 -21.04 9.06 -0.24
C THR A 13 -20.22 7.96 -0.91
N GLU A 14 -19.58 7.12 -0.09
CA GLU A 14 -18.91 5.89 -0.55
C GLU A 14 -19.88 4.94 -1.25
N LYS A 15 -21.17 4.92 -0.86
CA LYS A 15 -22.18 4.08 -1.48
C LYS A 15 -22.47 4.50 -2.93
N GLU A 16 -22.44 5.80 -3.22
CA GLU A 16 -22.59 6.30 -4.60
C GLU A 16 -21.41 5.86 -5.47
N LEU A 17 -20.18 5.93 -4.96
CA LEU A 17 -18.99 5.44 -5.66
C LEU A 17 -19.08 3.92 -5.93
N LYS A 18 -19.47 3.13 -4.92
CA LYS A 18 -19.63 1.68 -5.09
C LYS A 18 -20.69 1.34 -6.13
N LYS A 19 -21.82 2.06 -6.12
CA LYS A 19 -22.87 1.87 -7.12
C LYS A 19 -22.38 2.20 -8.54
N TYR A 20 -21.60 3.26 -8.69
CA TYR A 20 -21.04 3.67 -9.99
C TYR A 20 -20.11 2.60 -10.59
N LEU A 21 -19.47 1.80 -9.73
CA LEU A 21 -18.55 0.71 -10.13
C LEU A 21 -19.22 -0.68 -10.10
N ASP A 22 -20.48 -0.79 -9.66
CA ASP A 22 -21.14 -2.09 -9.46
C ASP A 22 -21.43 -2.81 -10.79
N GLN A 23 -20.84 -3.99 -10.98
CA GLN A 23 -20.98 -4.83 -12.17
C GLN A 23 -21.83 -6.10 -11.94
N ASN A 24 -22.43 -6.26 -10.76
CA ASN A 24 -23.11 -7.50 -10.37
C ASN A 24 -24.25 -7.88 -11.33
N ASP A 25 -25.10 -6.93 -11.72
CA ASP A 25 -26.23 -7.18 -12.62
C ASP A 25 -25.75 -7.70 -13.99
N TYR A 26 -24.65 -7.16 -14.52
CA TYR A 26 -24.07 -7.62 -15.78
C TYR A 26 -23.46 -9.02 -15.65
N LEU A 27 -22.69 -9.27 -14.59
CA LEU A 27 -22.04 -10.55 -14.35
C LEU A 27 -23.04 -11.69 -14.09
N GLU A 28 -24.17 -11.41 -13.43
CA GLU A 28 -25.22 -12.39 -13.20
C GLU A 28 -25.83 -12.86 -14.53
N VAL A 29 -26.19 -11.94 -15.41
CA VAL A 29 -26.75 -12.27 -16.74
C VAL A 29 -25.69 -12.92 -17.63
N TRP A 30 -24.44 -12.45 -17.57
CA TRP A 30 -23.33 -13.02 -18.31
C TRP A 30 -23.04 -14.47 -17.91
N SER A 31 -23.09 -14.78 -16.60
CA SER A 31 -22.93 -16.14 -16.10
C SER A 31 -24.02 -17.08 -16.61
N VAL A 32 -25.26 -16.61 -16.77
CA VAL A 32 -26.33 -17.42 -17.38
C VAL A 32 -25.98 -17.72 -18.84
N TYR A 33 -25.65 -16.69 -19.62
CA TYR A 33 -25.30 -16.82 -21.03
C TYR A 33 -24.13 -17.78 -21.27
N ASP A 34 -23.03 -17.65 -20.51
CA ASP A 34 -21.83 -18.49 -20.65
C ASP A 34 -22.09 -19.98 -20.35
N ASN A 35 -23.14 -20.30 -19.58
CA ASN A 35 -23.50 -21.67 -19.20
C ASN A 35 -24.61 -22.27 -20.07
N GLU A 36 -25.20 -21.52 -21.00
CA GLU A 36 -26.23 -22.01 -21.92
C GLU A 36 -25.60 -22.56 -23.21
N PRO A 37 -25.97 -23.78 -23.66
CA PRO A 37 -25.47 -24.30 -24.92
C PRO A 37 -26.07 -23.50 -26.09
N PRO A 38 -25.30 -23.20 -27.15
CA PRO A 38 -25.80 -22.47 -28.30
C PRO A 38 -26.97 -23.22 -28.93
N THR A 39 -28.08 -22.51 -29.10
CA THR A 39 -29.34 -23.05 -29.60
C THR A 39 -29.40 -23.02 -31.13
N GLY A 40 -28.54 -22.22 -31.76
CA GLY A 40 -28.58 -21.94 -33.21
C GLY A 40 -29.64 -20.92 -33.59
N ASN A 41 -30.30 -20.31 -32.61
CA ASN A 41 -31.21 -19.18 -32.79
C ASN A 41 -30.48 -17.88 -32.38
N GLU A 42 -30.26 -16.98 -33.35
CA GLU A 42 -29.60 -15.70 -33.12
C GLU A 42 -30.28 -14.81 -32.07
N GLU A 43 -31.57 -15.00 -31.77
CA GLU A 43 -32.26 -14.22 -30.73
C GLU A 43 -32.03 -14.77 -29.32
N ASP A 44 -31.93 -16.10 -29.20
CA ASP A 44 -31.70 -16.79 -27.92
C ASP A 44 -30.21 -16.80 -27.56
N ASP A 45 -29.33 -16.78 -28.57
CA ASP A 45 -27.87 -16.78 -28.41
C ASP A 45 -27.27 -15.36 -28.37
N LYS A 46 -28.04 -14.33 -28.00
CA LYS A 46 -27.52 -12.94 -27.90
C LYS A 46 -26.73 -12.71 -26.63
N GLU A 47 -25.62 -12.00 -26.77
CA GLU A 47 -24.87 -11.50 -25.63
C GLU A 47 -25.73 -10.62 -24.71
N PRO A 48 -25.44 -10.60 -23.40
CA PRO A 48 -26.10 -9.75 -22.42
C PRO A 48 -26.16 -8.28 -22.83
N ASN A 49 -27.26 -7.62 -22.48
CA ASN A 49 -27.48 -6.22 -22.80
C ASN A 49 -26.39 -5.33 -22.18
N THR A 50 -25.71 -4.55 -23.03
CA THR A 50 -24.64 -3.63 -22.63
C THR A 50 -25.08 -2.54 -21.66
N GLU A 51 -26.38 -2.23 -21.59
CA GLU A 51 -26.93 -1.26 -20.63
C GLU A 51 -26.83 -1.72 -19.17
N LEU A 52 -26.67 -3.04 -18.94
CA LEU A 52 -26.50 -3.62 -17.60
C LEU A 52 -25.09 -3.41 -17.03
N ARG A 53 -24.14 -3.01 -17.88
CA ARG A 53 -22.76 -2.74 -17.45
C ARG A 53 -22.72 -1.61 -16.42
N CYS A 54 -21.71 -1.69 -15.55
CA CYS A 54 -21.48 -0.67 -14.55
C CYS A 54 -21.33 0.72 -15.18
N ASP A 55 -21.67 1.79 -14.46
CA ASP A 55 -21.63 3.16 -15.01
C ASP A 55 -20.22 3.55 -15.45
N PHE A 56 -19.20 3.18 -14.66
CA PHE A 56 -17.80 3.32 -15.08
C PHE A 56 -17.49 2.55 -16.37
N CYS A 57 -17.91 1.29 -16.45
CA CYS A 57 -17.66 0.38 -17.56
C CYS A 57 -18.22 0.98 -18.87
N LYS A 58 -19.45 1.51 -18.82
CA LYS A 58 -20.08 2.20 -19.97
C LYS A 58 -19.28 3.43 -20.39
N GLU A 59 -18.85 4.24 -19.43
CA GLU A 59 -18.09 5.46 -19.69
C GLU A 59 -16.72 5.18 -20.33
N VAL A 60 -16.00 4.15 -19.88
CA VAL A 60 -14.66 3.80 -20.40
C VAL A 60 -14.67 2.68 -21.43
N HIS A 61 -15.85 2.27 -21.90
CA HIS A 61 -16.04 1.24 -22.94
C HIS A 61 -15.49 -0.14 -22.55
N LEU A 62 -15.58 -0.50 -21.28
CA LEU A 62 -15.31 -1.85 -20.79
C LEU A 62 -16.61 -2.67 -20.72
N ASP A 63 -16.49 -3.97 -20.91
CA ASP A 63 -17.61 -4.90 -20.71
C ASP A 63 -17.79 -5.17 -19.21
N ASN A 64 -16.70 -5.56 -18.55
CA ASN A 64 -16.56 -5.75 -17.11
C ASN A 64 -15.10 -5.49 -16.71
N TYR A 65 -14.77 -5.65 -15.44
CA TYR A 65 -13.38 -5.60 -14.98
C TYR A 65 -13.13 -6.62 -13.86
N ASP A 66 -11.88 -7.05 -13.71
CA ASP A 66 -11.46 -7.85 -12.56
C ASP A 66 -11.31 -6.93 -11.34
N GLU A 67 -12.08 -7.21 -10.27
CA GLU A 67 -12.05 -6.43 -9.04
C GLU A 67 -10.67 -6.46 -8.37
N ASP A 68 -9.91 -7.54 -8.55
CA ASP A 68 -8.55 -7.67 -7.98
C ASP A 68 -7.54 -6.74 -8.68
N LEU A 69 -7.85 -6.30 -9.90
CA LEU A 69 -7.04 -5.34 -10.66
C LEU A 69 -7.44 -3.88 -10.39
N MET A 70 -8.47 -3.64 -9.58
CA MET A 70 -8.99 -2.30 -9.30
C MET A 70 -8.85 -1.89 -7.83
N ILE A 71 -8.19 -0.75 -7.60
CA ILE A 71 -8.14 -0.09 -6.30
C ILE A 71 -9.14 1.06 -6.29
N MET A 72 -10.12 0.98 -5.39
CA MET A 72 -11.10 2.04 -5.14
C MET A 72 -10.96 2.55 -3.70
N LYS A 73 -10.80 3.86 -3.51
CA LYS A 73 -10.83 4.49 -2.17
C LYS A 73 -11.73 5.71 -2.13
N TYR A 74 -12.49 5.82 -1.05
CA TYR A 74 -13.30 6.99 -0.71
C TYR A 74 -12.77 7.67 0.55
N TYR A 75 -12.63 8.99 0.50
CA TYR A 75 -12.03 9.80 1.56
C TYR A 75 -13.07 10.72 2.19
N LYS A 76 -13.36 10.52 3.48
CA LYS A 76 -14.35 11.34 4.22
C LYS A 76 -13.85 12.76 4.56
N ASN A 77 -12.53 12.97 4.58
CA ASN A 77 -11.87 14.22 4.97
C ASN A 77 -10.97 14.74 3.83
N SER A 78 -10.32 15.89 4.03
CA SER A 78 -9.40 16.50 3.05
C SER A 78 -8.36 15.52 2.51
N LEU A 79 -8.25 15.44 1.19
CA LEU A 79 -7.29 14.58 0.48
C LEU A 79 -5.84 14.95 0.83
N ASN A 80 -5.06 13.95 1.23
CA ASN A 80 -3.61 14.03 1.35
C ASN A 80 -2.97 13.19 0.25
N ILE A 81 -2.17 13.82 -0.63
CA ILE A 81 -1.55 13.14 -1.77
C ILE A 81 -0.62 12.01 -1.34
N LYS A 82 0.11 12.15 -0.22
CA LYS A 82 0.93 11.07 0.35
C LYS A 82 0.07 9.85 0.70
N THR A 83 -1.12 10.07 1.26
CA THR A 83 -2.05 8.99 1.58
C THR A 83 -2.58 8.33 0.32
N ILE A 84 -2.97 9.10 -0.69
CA ILE A 84 -3.48 8.54 -1.96
C ILE A 84 -2.40 7.74 -2.68
N ALA A 85 -1.19 8.29 -2.80
CA ALA A 85 -0.06 7.61 -3.43
C ALA A 85 0.21 6.26 -2.76
N ASN A 86 0.19 6.23 -1.42
CA ASN A 86 0.30 5.02 -0.63
C ASN A 86 -0.93 4.10 -0.74
N ASP A 87 -2.12 4.60 -1.03
CA ASP A 87 -3.29 3.72 -1.15
C ASP A 87 -3.31 2.97 -2.50
N ILE A 88 -2.83 3.60 -3.56
CA ILE A 88 -2.82 3.05 -4.92
C ILE A 88 -1.45 2.49 -5.35
N GLY A 89 -0.42 2.65 -4.51
CA GLY A 89 0.91 2.06 -4.72
C GLY A 89 1.76 2.72 -5.79
N VAL A 90 1.79 4.04 -5.80
CA VAL A 90 2.54 4.84 -6.79
C VAL A 90 3.49 5.83 -6.12
N ASP A 91 4.46 6.32 -6.89
CA ASP A 91 5.32 7.40 -6.43
C ASP A 91 4.52 8.68 -6.16
N LYS A 92 4.75 9.27 -4.99
CA LYS A 92 4.05 10.48 -4.56
C LYS A 92 4.33 11.67 -5.49
N ASP A 93 5.58 11.84 -5.90
CA ASP A 93 6.00 13.01 -6.65
C ASP A 93 5.60 12.89 -8.14
N GLU A 94 5.54 11.66 -8.68
CA GLU A 94 4.90 11.38 -9.97
C GLU A 94 3.41 11.67 -9.94
N LEU A 95 2.70 11.21 -8.90
CA LEU A 95 1.27 11.52 -8.72
C LEU A 95 1.04 13.03 -8.60
N GLU A 96 1.83 13.74 -7.78
CA GLU A 96 1.77 15.21 -7.68
C GLU A 96 1.99 15.89 -9.03
N THR A 97 2.93 15.38 -9.84
CA THR A 97 3.24 15.94 -11.15
C THR A 97 2.08 15.80 -12.12
N LEU A 98 1.43 14.63 -12.18
CA LEU A 98 0.22 14.46 -12.99
C LEU A 98 -0.91 15.38 -12.52
N LEU A 99 -1.11 15.48 -11.20
CA LEU A 99 -2.18 16.30 -10.61
C LEU A 99 -2.03 17.80 -10.90
N ARG A 100 -0.81 18.33 -11.05
CA ARG A 100 -0.57 19.75 -11.37
C ARG A 100 -1.20 20.20 -12.69
N GLY A 101 -1.43 19.28 -13.62
CA GLY A 101 -2.13 19.55 -14.88
C GLY A 101 -3.65 19.70 -14.75
N HIS A 102 -4.21 19.50 -13.55
CA HIS A 102 -5.66 19.42 -13.35
C HIS A 102 -6.13 20.32 -12.19
N SER A 103 -7.24 21.04 -12.40
CA SER A 103 -7.90 21.82 -11.34
C SER A 103 -8.51 20.88 -10.28
N PHE A 104 -7.90 20.80 -9.10
CA PHE A 104 -8.12 19.72 -8.12
C PHE A 104 -9.00 20.07 -6.90
N ILE A 105 -9.98 20.96 -7.06
CA ILE A 105 -10.79 21.38 -5.91
C ILE A 105 -11.92 20.38 -5.65
N GLY A 106 -11.75 19.56 -4.60
CA GLY A 106 -12.86 18.90 -3.92
C GLY A 106 -13.16 17.45 -4.36
N PHE A 107 -12.19 16.74 -4.93
CA PHE A 107 -12.30 15.29 -5.08
C PHE A 107 -12.31 14.60 -3.72
N ASN A 108 -12.91 13.43 -3.66
CA ASN A 108 -12.97 12.60 -2.45
C ASN A 108 -12.98 11.09 -2.77
N ALA A 109 -12.65 10.71 -4.00
CA ALA A 109 -12.47 9.33 -4.39
C ALA A 109 -11.30 9.22 -5.39
N VAL A 110 -10.62 8.08 -5.34
CA VAL A 110 -9.66 7.64 -6.35
C VAL A 110 -10.05 6.25 -6.84
N VAL A 111 -9.93 6.05 -8.14
CA VAL A 111 -10.02 4.74 -8.80
C VAL A 111 -8.70 4.53 -9.52
N ALA A 112 -8.05 3.40 -9.29
CA ALA A 112 -6.87 2.99 -10.02
C ALA A 112 -7.07 1.59 -10.59
N PHE A 113 -6.76 1.38 -11.86
CA PHE A 113 -7.07 0.13 -12.56
C PHE A 113 -5.86 -0.35 -13.36
N GLU A 114 -5.45 -1.59 -13.10
CA GLU A 114 -4.42 -2.30 -13.87
C GLU A 114 -5.06 -2.98 -15.08
N ASP A 115 -4.96 -2.34 -16.24
CA ASP A 115 -5.40 -2.92 -17.50
C ASP A 115 -4.44 -2.51 -18.62
N ASN A 116 -3.87 -3.51 -19.29
CA ASN A 116 -2.93 -3.30 -20.39
C ASN A 116 -3.64 -3.04 -21.72
N ASP A 117 -4.90 -3.45 -21.84
CA ASP A 117 -5.73 -3.35 -23.04
C ASP A 117 -6.59 -2.07 -23.03
N LEU A 118 -6.82 -1.47 -21.86
CA LEU A 118 -7.44 -0.14 -21.77
C LEU A 118 -6.49 0.94 -22.32
N ASP A 119 -6.88 1.54 -23.44
CA ASP A 119 -6.15 2.67 -24.01
C ASP A 119 -6.48 4.00 -23.29
N GLU A 120 -5.60 5.00 -23.42
CA GLU A 120 -5.79 6.29 -22.74
C GLU A 120 -6.95 7.09 -23.31
N LYS A 121 -7.33 6.85 -24.57
CA LYS A 121 -8.42 7.56 -25.22
C LYS A 121 -9.74 7.15 -24.61
N ASP A 122 -9.94 5.85 -24.38
CA ASP A 122 -11.14 5.30 -23.76
C ASP A 122 -11.16 5.57 -22.25
N ALA A 123 -10.01 5.44 -21.57
CA ALA A 123 -9.88 5.86 -20.17
C ALA A 123 -10.26 7.34 -19.95
N SER A 124 -9.92 8.22 -20.89
CA SER A 124 -10.21 9.66 -20.83
C SER A 124 -11.67 10.04 -21.10
N ARG A 125 -12.52 9.10 -21.54
CA ARG A 125 -13.94 9.37 -21.81
C ARG A 125 -14.81 9.49 -20.57
N SER A 126 -14.31 9.05 -19.42
CA SER A 126 -15.09 9.10 -18.18
C SER A 126 -15.55 10.53 -17.86
N GLU A 127 -16.85 10.64 -17.63
CA GLU A 127 -17.54 11.89 -17.34
C GLU A 127 -17.70 12.09 -15.83
N THR A 128 -17.92 11.00 -15.09
CA THR A 128 -18.17 11.03 -13.64
C THR A 128 -16.87 11.14 -12.84
N ILE A 129 -15.81 10.45 -13.27
CA ILE A 129 -14.48 10.53 -12.68
C ILE A 129 -13.47 11.06 -13.69
N LYS A 130 -12.55 11.91 -13.25
CA LYS A 130 -11.59 12.56 -14.13
C LYS A 130 -10.35 11.69 -14.29
N TYR A 131 -10.05 11.28 -15.50
CA TYR A 131 -8.78 10.60 -15.82
C TYR A 131 -7.59 11.55 -15.68
N ILE A 132 -6.54 11.08 -14.99
CA ILE A 132 -5.34 11.87 -14.67
C ILE A 132 -4.09 11.33 -15.37
N GLY A 133 -4.09 10.06 -15.78
CA GLY A 133 -3.00 9.44 -16.53
C GLY A 133 -2.66 8.03 -16.06
N LYS A 134 -1.57 7.49 -16.61
CA LYS A 134 -0.97 6.23 -16.16
C LYS A 134 0.18 6.50 -15.19
N LEU A 135 0.27 5.69 -14.14
CA LEU A 135 1.39 5.66 -13.20
C LEU A 135 2.01 4.27 -13.13
N VAL A 136 3.28 4.22 -12.78
CA VAL A 136 3.94 2.95 -12.49
C VAL A 136 3.58 2.56 -11.06
N GLN A 137 2.96 1.39 -10.92
CA GLN A 137 2.64 0.82 -9.62
C GLN A 137 3.83 0.01 -9.10
N PHE A 138 4.21 0.25 -7.86
CA PHE A 138 5.12 -0.62 -7.12
C PHE A 138 4.42 -1.96 -6.92
N SER A 139 5.11 -3.07 -7.22
CA SER A 139 4.49 -4.41 -7.23
C SER A 139 3.90 -4.79 -5.87
N ASP A 140 2.58 -5.04 -5.85
CA ASP A 140 1.76 -5.74 -4.83
C ASP A 140 2.46 -6.25 -3.56
N GLN A 141 2.99 -5.35 -2.75
CA GLN A 141 2.86 -5.48 -1.31
C GLN A 141 1.88 -4.40 -0.91
N SER A 142 0.67 -4.81 -0.56
CA SER A 142 -0.34 -3.95 0.03
C SER A 142 0.36 -2.95 0.97
N LEU A 143 0.21 -1.66 0.70
CA LEU A 143 0.83 -0.64 1.54
C LEU A 143 0.29 -0.68 2.99
N SER A 144 -0.71 -1.51 3.25
CA SER A 144 -1.24 -1.89 4.56
C SER A 144 -0.51 -3.04 5.28
N ASP A 145 0.30 -3.85 4.59
CA ASP A 145 0.98 -5.03 5.15
C ASP A 145 2.51 -5.07 4.93
N TYR A 146 3.13 -4.09 4.27
CA TYR A 146 4.60 -4.02 4.28
C TYR A 146 5.11 -3.66 5.67
N GLU A 147 5.98 -4.53 6.19
CA GLU A 147 6.60 -4.40 7.51
C GLU A 147 7.88 -3.58 7.40
N VAL A 148 8.01 -2.58 8.26
CA VAL A 148 9.21 -1.77 8.38
C VAL A 148 9.87 -2.08 9.72
N HIS A 149 11.16 -2.41 9.64
CA HIS A 149 12.00 -2.72 10.78
C HIS A 149 12.85 -1.50 11.14
N TYR A 150 12.85 -1.13 12.41
CA TYR A 150 13.73 -0.11 12.97
C TYR A 150 14.67 -0.75 13.96
N LEU A 151 15.97 -0.46 13.84
CA LEU A 151 17.00 -1.03 14.70
C LEU A 151 17.65 0.05 15.57
N TRP A 152 17.76 -0.26 16.86
CA TRP A 152 18.61 0.46 17.81
C TRP A 152 19.57 -0.49 18.49
N ILE A 153 20.74 0.02 18.83
CA ILE A 153 21.80 -0.70 19.54
C ILE A 153 22.16 0.06 20.80
N GLY A 154 22.31 -0.62 21.92
CA GLY A 154 22.62 0.02 23.20
C GLY A 154 23.54 -0.81 24.08
N ASP A 155 24.24 -0.11 24.97
CA ASP A 155 25.15 -0.74 25.94
C ASP A 155 24.46 -1.10 27.26
N ASN A 156 23.33 -0.45 27.54
CA ASN A 156 22.63 -0.55 28.82
C ASN A 156 21.39 -1.45 28.72
N LYS A 157 21.12 -2.19 29.80
CA LYS A 157 19.88 -2.95 29.93
C LYS A 157 18.69 -2.01 30.15
N ILE A 158 17.69 -2.09 29.29
CA ILE A 158 16.38 -1.44 29.46
C ILE A 158 15.31 -2.45 29.92
N ASP A 159 14.29 -1.94 30.62
CA ASP A 159 13.15 -2.75 31.04
C ASP A 159 12.19 -2.98 29.88
N LYS A 160 12.20 -4.21 29.34
CA LYS A 160 11.37 -4.63 28.21
C LYS A 160 9.89 -4.28 28.36
N LYS A 161 9.35 -4.30 29.59
CA LYS A 161 7.93 -3.99 29.83
C LYS A 161 7.59 -2.52 29.62
N ASN A 162 8.57 -1.64 29.78
CA ASN A 162 8.40 -0.20 29.77
C ASN A 162 8.91 0.47 28.48
N ILE A 163 9.51 -0.28 27.55
CA ILE A 163 10.06 0.27 26.29
C ILE A 163 9.04 1.12 25.55
N LEU A 164 7.82 0.59 25.34
CA LEU A 164 6.77 1.33 24.62
C LEU A 164 6.37 2.62 25.35
N GLN A 165 6.27 2.57 26.67
CA GLN A 165 5.93 3.75 27.47
C GLN A 165 7.05 4.80 27.45
N GLN A 166 8.31 4.37 27.61
CA GLN A 166 9.48 5.25 27.60
C GLN A 166 9.70 5.89 26.23
N ALA A 167 9.50 5.13 25.16
CA ALA A 167 9.59 5.61 23.79
C ALA A 167 8.35 6.40 23.31
N ALA A 168 7.35 6.59 24.18
CA ALA A 168 6.06 7.21 23.85
C ALA A 168 5.38 6.58 22.61
N LEU A 169 5.49 5.26 22.47
CA LEU A 169 4.91 4.48 21.38
C LEU A 169 3.57 3.87 21.75
N ASN A 170 2.63 3.88 20.82
CA ASN A 170 1.35 3.23 20.97
C ASN A 170 1.44 1.77 20.52
N LYS A 171 1.06 0.84 21.40
CA LYS A 171 1.09 -0.61 21.14
C LYS A 171 0.32 -1.03 19.88
N LYS A 172 -0.73 -0.28 19.49
CA LYS A 172 -1.53 -0.59 18.29
C LYS A 172 -0.74 -0.43 16.99
N ASP A 173 0.32 0.35 17.01
CA ASP A 173 1.12 0.68 15.83
C ASP A 173 2.31 -0.29 15.67
N ILE A 174 2.54 -1.16 16.67
CA ILE A 174 3.66 -2.10 16.72
C ILE A 174 3.17 -3.50 16.35
N ILE A 175 3.75 -4.05 15.28
CA ILE A 175 3.56 -5.44 14.87
C ILE A 175 4.40 -6.33 15.80
N LYS A 176 5.68 -5.99 15.95
CA LYS A 176 6.63 -6.76 16.76
C LYS A 176 7.57 -5.83 17.52
N LEU A 177 7.85 -6.22 18.76
CA LEU A 177 8.93 -5.63 19.57
C LEU A 177 9.85 -6.75 20.00
N ASN A 178 11.07 -6.71 19.51
CA ASN A 178 12.12 -7.64 19.86
C ASN A 178 13.23 -6.89 20.59
N TYR A 179 13.56 -7.35 21.79
CA TYR A 179 14.59 -6.75 22.61
C TYR A 179 15.43 -7.85 23.21
N TYR A 180 16.73 -7.76 22.97
CA TYR A 180 17.74 -8.69 23.46
C TYR A 180 18.79 -7.91 24.25
N HIS A 181 19.27 -8.52 25.34
CA HIS A 181 20.34 -7.97 26.15
C HIS A 181 21.20 -9.08 26.75
N THR A 182 22.51 -8.87 26.72
CA THR A 182 23.53 -9.75 27.31
C THR A 182 24.49 -8.97 28.21
N SER A 183 24.93 -9.63 29.28
CA SER A 183 25.90 -9.06 30.22
C SER A 183 27.32 -9.03 29.67
N LYS A 184 27.60 -9.79 28.61
CA LYS A 184 28.89 -9.80 27.91
C LYS A 184 28.72 -9.14 26.56
N SER A 185 29.66 -8.30 26.15
CA SER A 185 29.63 -7.73 24.80
C SER A 185 29.82 -8.87 23.80
N GLU A 186 28.84 -9.08 22.93
CA GLU A 186 28.83 -10.13 21.91
C GLU A 186 28.97 -9.49 20.52
N LYS A 187 29.38 -10.29 19.52
CA LYS A 187 29.52 -9.76 18.17
C LYS A 187 28.16 -9.43 17.60
N LEU A 188 28.08 -8.26 17.00
CA LEU A 188 26.81 -7.68 16.60
C LEU A 188 26.18 -8.42 15.40
N ASP A 189 27.01 -8.91 14.47
CA ASP A 189 26.58 -9.76 13.37
C ASP A 189 25.91 -11.06 13.88
N GLU A 190 26.53 -11.74 14.84
CA GLU A 190 26.00 -12.96 15.45
C GLU A 190 24.67 -12.67 16.17
N ILE A 191 24.58 -11.56 16.94
CA ILE A 191 23.34 -11.16 17.59
C ILE A 191 22.25 -10.90 16.53
N LEU A 192 22.54 -10.14 15.47
CA LEU A 192 21.55 -9.79 14.45
C LEU A 192 21.06 -11.05 13.71
N ILE A 193 21.94 -11.96 13.33
CA ILE A 193 21.55 -13.23 12.67
C ILE A 193 20.66 -14.08 13.57
N LEU A 194 20.92 -14.11 14.88
CA LEU A 194 20.18 -14.96 15.81
C LEU A 194 18.85 -14.35 16.28
N GLN A 195 18.78 -13.02 16.37
CA GLN A 195 17.64 -12.33 16.96
C GLN A 195 16.65 -11.79 15.91
N ILE A 196 17.11 -11.48 14.70
CA ILE A 196 16.25 -10.97 13.63
C ILE A 196 15.74 -12.16 12.81
N GLU A 197 14.42 -12.35 12.81
CA GLU A 197 13.78 -13.51 12.17
C GLU A 197 13.84 -13.46 10.64
N ASP A 198 13.75 -12.27 10.05
CA ASP A 198 13.84 -12.09 8.61
C ASP A 198 15.31 -11.99 8.18
N TYR A 199 15.79 -13.02 7.47
CA TYR A 199 17.19 -13.12 7.06
C TYR A 199 17.64 -11.99 6.14
N ASN A 200 16.77 -11.53 5.22
CA ASN A 200 17.12 -10.45 4.30
C ASN A 200 17.25 -9.12 5.04
N ILE A 201 16.38 -8.88 6.02
CA ILE A 201 16.48 -7.72 6.91
C ILE A 201 17.72 -7.80 7.79
N ALA A 202 18.01 -8.98 8.35
CA ALA A 202 19.20 -9.20 9.16
C ALA A 202 20.49 -8.87 8.38
N GLU A 203 20.61 -9.32 7.13
CA GLU A 203 21.74 -9.01 6.25
C GLU A 203 21.89 -7.50 6.01
N LYS A 204 20.80 -6.80 5.70
CA LYS A 204 20.82 -5.33 5.53
C LYS A 204 21.24 -4.61 6.82
N MET A 205 20.76 -5.07 7.97
CA MET A 205 21.16 -4.53 9.27
C MET A 205 22.66 -4.75 9.54
N ILE A 206 23.19 -5.93 9.22
CA ILE A 206 24.62 -6.27 9.37
C ILE A 206 25.48 -5.35 8.50
N LEU A 207 25.14 -5.21 7.22
CA LEU A 207 25.84 -4.29 6.32
C LEU A 207 25.83 -2.85 6.86
N LYS A 208 24.71 -2.42 7.45
CA LYS A 208 24.62 -1.07 8.01
C LYS A 208 25.49 -0.88 9.24
N VAL A 209 25.55 -1.86 10.14
CA VAL A 209 26.38 -1.75 11.35
C VAL A 209 27.87 -1.86 11.02
N GLU A 210 28.24 -2.63 9.98
CA GLU A 210 29.59 -2.67 9.43
C GLU A 210 30.01 -1.32 8.83
N GLU A 211 29.13 -0.69 8.05
CA GLU A 211 29.32 0.68 7.52
C GLU A 211 29.60 1.67 8.67
N LEU A 212 28.85 1.54 9.77
CA LEU A 212 29.00 2.34 10.98
C LEU A 212 30.17 1.90 11.87
N ARG A 213 30.94 0.88 11.46
CA ARG A 213 32.08 0.30 12.18
C ARG A 213 31.74 -0.16 13.60
N MET A 214 30.53 -0.68 13.79
CA MET A 214 30.06 -1.24 15.05
C MET A 214 30.26 -2.75 15.04
N THR A 215 31.08 -3.27 15.95
CA THR A 215 31.47 -4.68 15.97
C THR A 215 30.81 -5.48 17.07
N THR A 216 30.44 -4.85 18.18
CA THR A 216 29.87 -5.52 19.35
C THR A 216 28.75 -4.69 19.95
N ALA A 217 27.87 -5.37 20.69
CA ALA A 217 26.79 -4.72 21.44
C ALA A 217 26.45 -5.53 22.69
N HIS A 218 25.86 -4.84 23.67
CA HIS A 218 25.21 -5.51 24.80
C HIS A 218 23.72 -5.69 24.57
N SER A 219 23.09 -4.82 23.79
CA SER A 219 21.65 -4.81 23.62
C SER A 219 21.26 -4.40 22.21
N ILE A 220 20.21 -5.02 21.70
CA ILE A 220 19.55 -4.60 20.47
C ILE A 220 18.05 -4.46 20.71
N LEU A 221 17.44 -3.52 20.01
CA LEU A 221 16.00 -3.33 19.95
C LEU A 221 15.61 -3.27 18.48
N GLU A 222 14.74 -4.19 18.08
CA GLU A 222 14.04 -4.17 16.80
C GLU A 222 12.57 -3.86 17.07
N LEU A 223 12.06 -2.84 16.36
CA LEU A 223 10.63 -2.58 16.27
C LEU A 223 10.18 -2.82 14.83
N VAL A 224 9.13 -3.62 14.67
CA VAL A 224 8.46 -3.84 13.40
C VAL A 224 7.11 -3.15 13.45
N VAL A 225 6.84 -2.31 12.47
CA VAL A 225 5.58 -1.57 12.34
C VAL A 225 5.04 -1.70 10.93
N LYS A 226 3.75 -1.39 10.76
CA LYS A 226 3.17 -1.22 9.43
C LYS A 226 3.86 -0.04 8.75
N GLY A 227 4.18 -0.14 7.48
CA GLY A 227 4.92 0.91 6.78
C GLY A 227 4.21 2.25 6.64
N THR A 228 2.91 2.30 6.91
CA THR A 228 2.16 3.57 7.09
C THR A 228 2.53 4.33 8.37
N ILE A 229 3.18 3.67 9.34
CA ILE A 229 3.62 4.25 10.60
C ILE A 229 5.06 4.75 10.47
N GLU A 230 5.22 6.07 10.65
CA GLU A 230 6.52 6.72 10.64
C GLU A 230 7.04 6.86 12.08
N ILE A 231 8.18 6.24 12.37
CA ILE A 231 8.86 6.35 13.67
C ILE A 231 10.04 7.32 13.54
N HIS A 232 10.10 8.29 14.46
CA HIS A 232 11.26 9.16 14.61
C HIS A 232 12.39 8.42 15.37
N GLY A 233 13.19 7.67 14.62
CA GLY A 233 14.28 6.82 15.13
C GLY A 233 15.18 7.49 16.17
N GLU A 234 15.72 8.66 15.84
CA GLU A 234 16.63 9.42 16.70
C GLU A 234 15.97 9.87 18.01
N LYS A 235 14.72 10.30 17.97
CA LYS A 235 13.99 10.73 19.18
C LYS A 235 13.81 9.57 20.16
N ILE A 236 13.57 8.37 19.65
CA ILE A 236 13.48 7.16 20.49
C ILE A 236 14.85 6.77 21.03
N ALA A 237 15.89 6.93 20.21
CA ALA A 237 17.28 6.71 20.60
C ALA A 237 17.61 7.53 21.87
N ASP A 238 17.27 8.83 21.86
CA ASP A 238 17.44 9.74 23.00
C ASP A 238 16.65 9.29 24.23
N MET A 239 15.39 8.86 24.05
CA MET A 239 14.51 8.44 25.15
C MET A 239 14.97 7.14 25.81
N LEU A 240 15.53 6.21 25.04
CA LEU A 240 15.95 4.89 25.51
C LEU A 240 17.44 4.82 25.86
N GLY A 241 18.22 5.86 25.54
CA GLY A 241 19.67 5.84 25.68
C GLY A 241 20.33 4.80 24.78
N MET A 242 19.80 4.63 23.57
CA MET A 242 20.32 3.73 22.54
C MET A 242 20.79 4.53 21.32
N LYS A 243 21.56 3.93 20.43
CA LYS A 243 21.93 4.48 19.13
C LYS A 243 20.97 3.97 18.06
N TYR A 244 20.36 4.87 17.31
CA TYR A 244 19.57 4.51 16.15
C TYR A 244 20.50 4.09 14.99
N ILE A 245 20.19 2.97 14.35
CA ILE A 245 21.01 2.41 13.26
C ILE A 245 20.35 2.66 11.92
N GLY A 246 19.04 2.46 11.84
CA GLY A 246 18.33 2.68 10.58
C GLY A 246 16.93 2.09 10.55
N LYS A 247 16.30 2.39 9.43
CA LYS A 247 15.02 1.85 8.96
C LYS A 247 15.33 0.87 7.84
N PHE A 248 14.70 -0.29 7.86
CA PHE A 248 14.92 -1.38 6.93
C PHE A 248 13.57 -1.96 6.50
N ASP A 249 13.43 -2.27 5.22
CA ASP A 249 12.29 -2.95 4.63
C ASP A 249 12.80 -4.06 3.70
N LYS A 250 11.88 -4.88 3.20
CA LYS A 250 12.25 -6.06 2.39
C LYS A 250 12.76 -5.70 0.99
N GLU A 251 12.45 -4.51 0.50
CA GLU A 251 12.80 -4.02 -0.85
C GLU A 251 14.25 -3.56 -1.00
#